data_AF-A0A7V4UHH2-F1
#
_entry.id   AF-A0A7V4UHH2-F1
#
_cell.length_a   1.000
_cell.length_b   1.000
_cell.length_c   1.000
_cell.angle_alpha   90.00
_cell.angle_beta   90.00
_cell.angle_gamma   90.00
#
_symmetry.space_group_name_H-M   'P 1'
#
loop_
_entity.id
_entity.type
_entity.pdbx_description
1 polymer ?
#
loop_
_entity_poly.entity_id
_entity_poly.type
_entity_poly.pdbx_seq_one_letter_code
_entity_poly.pdbx_strand_id
1 'polypeptide(L)'
;MAYTLPPLPYAYNALEPHIDARTMEIHHTKHHQAYINNVNAAIQGTDFEKLSVEELIRDLNKVPENIRTTVRNNGGGHANHSLFWTIMA
;
A
#
# COMPACT_ATOMS: atom_id res chain seq x y z
N MET A 1 -14.41 3.40 -0.28
CA MET A 1 -14.10 2.18 -1.04
C MET A 1 -12.80 1.64 -0.49
N ALA A 2 -12.74 0.35 -0.15
CA ALA A 2 -11.52 -0.26 0.36
C ALA A 2 -10.40 -0.20 -0.69
N TYR A 3 -9.17 0.08 -0.26
CA TYR A 3 -7.99 -0.03 -1.11
C TYR A 3 -7.79 -1.49 -1.55
N THR A 4 -7.25 -1.68 -2.76
CA THR A 4 -6.99 -3.00 -3.34
C THR A 4 -5.53 -3.11 -3.78
N LEU A 5 -5.04 -4.34 -3.90
CA LEU A 5 -3.68 -4.59 -4.36
C LEU A 5 -3.60 -4.29 -5.87
N PRO A 6 -2.81 -3.28 -6.30
CA PRO A 6 -2.69 -2.97 -7.72
C PRO A 6 -1.97 -4.12 -8.44
N PRO A 7 -2.39 -4.54 -9.64
CA PRO A 7 -1.65 -5.54 -10.39
C PRO A 7 -0.26 -5.00 -10.77
N LEU A 8 0.74 -5.89 -10.79
CA LEU A 8 2.06 -5.52 -11.31
C LEU A 8 1.97 -5.24 -12.82
N PRO A 9 2.73 -4.25 -13.33
CA PRO A 9 2.76 -3.94 -14.77
C PRO A 9 3.58 -4.95 -15.59
N TYR A 10 4.20 -5.94 -14.94
CA TYR A 10 5.06 -6.95 -15.54
C TYR A 10 4.99 -8.28 -14.76
N ALA A 11 5.55 -9.36 -15.33
CA ALA A 11 5.63 -10.67 -14.67
C ALA A 11 6.58 -10.65 -13.46
N TYR A 12 6.39 -11.55 -12.49
CA TYR A 12 7.21 -11.58 -11.26
C TYR A 12 8.71 -11.77 -11.52
N ASN A 13 9.10 -12.42 -12.61
CA ASN A 13 10.49 -12.64 -12.99
C ASN A 13 11.06 -11.59 -13.97
N ALA A 14 10.29 -10.53 -14.29
CA ALA A 14 10.70 -9.54 -15.29
C ALA A 14 11.95 -8.74 -14.90
N LEU A 15 12.26 -8.67 -13.60
CA LEU A 15 13.39 -7.90 -13.06
C LEU A 15 14.64 -8.76 -12.79
N GLU A 16 14.64 -10.04 -13.16
CA GLU A 16 15.83 -10.87 -13.02
C GLU A 16 16.96 -10.44 -13.99
N PRO A 17 18.24 -10.54 -13.58
CA PRO A 17 18.76 -11.09 -12.31
C PRO A 17 18.89 -10.04 -11.19
N HIS A 18 18.31 -8.85 -11.37
CA HIS A 18 18.48 -7.72 -10.46
C HIS A 18 17.59 -7.84 -9.21
N ILE A 19 16.37 -8.33 -9.39
CA ILE A 19 15.44 -8.70 -8.31
C ILE A 19 14.80 -10.05 -8.66
N ASP A 20 14.94 -11.01 -7.76
CA ASP A 20 14.47 -12.39 -8.00
C ASP A 20 12.95 -12.52 -7.95
N ALA A 21 12.41 -13.50 -8.70
CA ALA A 21 10.97 -13.70 -8.80
C ALA A 21 10.29 -14.01 -7.45
N ARG A 22 10.98 -14.69 -6.54
CA ARG A 22 10.42 -15.08 -5.24
C ARG A 22 10.26 -13.86 -4.33
N THR A 23 11.24 -12.96 -4.34
CA THR A 23 11.14 -11.65 -3.69
C THR A 23 9.96 -10.88 -4.25
N MET A 24 9.83 -10.77 -5.58
CA MET A 24 8.72 -10.03 -6.20
C MET A 24 7.34 -10.58 -5.80
N GLU A 25 7.18 -11.91 -5.80
CA GLU A 25 5.92 -12.55 -5.42
C GLU A 25 5.58 -12.29 -3.94
N ILE A 26 6.53 -12.47 -3.02
CA ILE A 26 6.30 -12.25 -1.58
C ILE A 26 6.08 -10.78 -1.28
N HIS A 27 6.90 -9.89 -1.84
CA HIS A 27 6.85 -8.46 -1.60
C HIS A 27 5.53 -7.85 -2.10
N HIS A 28 5.05 -8.28 -3.26
CA HIS A 28 3.76 -7.87 -3.79
C HIS A 28 2.57 -8.53 -3.06
N THR A 29 2.51 -9.86 -3.01
CA THR A 29 1.29 -10.56 -2.57
C THR A 29 1.16 -10.70 -1.05
N LYS A 30 2.24 -10.50 -0.29
CA LYS A 30 2.24 -10.60 1.17
C LYS A 30 2.47 -9.25 1.83
N HIS A 31 3.60 -8.60 1.57
CA HIS A 31 3.94 -7.35 2.26
C HIS A 31 3.02 -6.20 1.85
N HIS A 32 2.87 -5.93 0.54
CA HIS A 32 1.96 -4.89 0.07
C HIS A 32 0.49 -5.18 0.47
N GLN A 33 0.06 -6.43 0.34
CA GLN A 33 -1.28 -6.85 0.76
C GLN A 33 -1.52 -6.65 2.27
N ALA A 34 -0.52 -6.91 3.13
CA ALA A 34 -0.66 -6.71 4.57
C ALA A 34 -0.88 -5.23 4.92
N TYR A 35 -0.15 -4.31 4.27
CA TYR A 35 -0.40 -2.87 4.44
C TYR A 35 -1.82 -2.50 4.06
N ILE A 36 -2.30 -2.97 2.90
CA ILE A 36 -3.67 -2.71 2.43
C ILE A 36 -4.71 -3.21 3.43
N ASN A 37 -4.58 -4.45 3.91
CA ASN A 37 -5.51 -5.04 4.87
C ASN A 37 -5.60 -4.20 6.15
N ASN A 38 -4.44 -3.81 6.69
CA ASN A 38 -4.37 -3.07 7.95
C ASN A 38 -4.90 -1.64 7.83
N VAL A 39 -4.60 -0.93 6.73
CA VAL A 39 -5.11 0.44 6.56
C VAL A 39 -6.63 0.42 6.31
N ASN A 40 -7.14 -0.56 5.54
CA ASN A 40 -8.58 -0.72 5.32
C ASN A 40 -9.32 -0.97 6.65
N ALA A 41 -8.79 -1.86 7.49
CA ALA A 41 -9.36 -2.11 8.81
C ALA A 41 -9.34 -0.86 9.71
N ALA A 42 -8.27 -0.05 9.64
CA ALA A 42 -8.14 1.15 10.46
C ALA A 42 -9.11 2.28 10.07
N ILE A 43 -9.45 2.40 8.79
CA ILE A 43 -10.33 3.47 8.27
C ILE A 43 -11.79 3.02 8.10
N GLN A 44 -12.11 1.75 8.38
CA GLN A 44 -13.44 1.19 8.17
C GLN A 44 -14.53 1.99 8.90
N GLY A 45 -15.58 2.38 8.19
CA GLY A 45 -16.70 3.16 8.72
C GLY A 45 -16.40 4.65 8.92
N THR A 46 -15.23 5.13 8.50
CA THR A 46 -14.83 6.54 8.59
C THR A 46 -14.94 7.25 7.23
N ASP A 47 -14.95 8.58 7.22
CA ASP A 47 -14.90 9.35 5.96
C ASP A 47 -13.59 9.19 5.19
N PHE A 48 -12.53 8.67 5.82
CA PHE A 48 -11.24 8.44 5.18
C PHE A 48 -11.29 7.36 4.10
N GLU A 49 -12.28 6.45 4.12
CA GLU A 49 -12.49 5.45 3.06
C GLU A 49 -12.71 6.04 1.66
N LYS A 50 -13.08 7.31 1.58
CA LYS A 50 -13.38 7.99 0.32
C LYS A 50 -12.12 8.61 -0.30
N LEU A 51 -11.04 8.72 0.47
CA LEU A 51 -9.79 9.33 0.03
C LEU A 51 -8.94 8.32 -0.74
N SER A 52 -8.24 8.78 -1.76
CA SER A 52 -7.07 8.07 -2.25
C SER A 52 -6.03 7.89 -1.14
N VAL A 53 -5.15 6.90 -1.26
CA VAL A 53 -4.10 6.68 -0.24
C VAL A 53 -3.18 7.90 -0.11
N GLU A 54 -2.90 8.60 -1.22
CA GLU A 54 -2.09 9.81 -1.23
C GLU A 54 -2.75 10.97 -0.47
N GLU A 55 -4.07 11.16 -0.65
CA GLU A 55 -4.83 12.15 0.12
C GLU A 55 -4.89 11.80 1.60
N LEU A 56 -5.06 10.51 1.93
CA LEU A 56 -5.08 10.02 3.31
C LEU A 56 -3.78 10.32 4.05
N ILE A 57 -2.62 10.10 3.42
CA ILE A 57 -1.31 10.29 4.06
C ILE A 57 -0.77 11.72 3.94
N ARG A 58 -1.41 12.61 3.16
CA ARG A 58 -0.96 13.99 2.94
C ARG A 58 -1.00 14.84 4.21
N ASP A 59 -1.98 14.61 5.08
CA ASP A 59 -2.18 15.39 6.32
C ASP A 59 -2.63 14.49 7.47
N LEU A 60 -1.68 13.76 8.06
CA LEU A 60 -1.93 12.82 9.15
C LEU A 60 -2.45 13.49 10.43
N ASN A 61 -2.36 14.82 10.57
CA ASN A 61 -2.92 15.51 11.72
C ASN A 61 -4.45 15.49 11.73
N LYS A 62 -5.08 15.37 10.55
CA LYS A 62 -6.54 15.18 10.41
C LYS A 62 -7.00 13.78 10.78
N VAL A 63 -6.10 12.81 10.81
CA VAL A 63 -6.41 11.44 11.20
C VAL A 63 -6.51 11.37 12.74
N PRO A 64 -7.60 10.80 13.30
CA PRO A 64 -7.77 10.63 14.74
C PRO A 64 -6.58 9.92 15.37
N GLU A 65 -6.16 10.40 16.54
CA GLU A 65 -4.93 9.95 17.20
C GLU A 65 -4.88 8.43 17.42
N ASN A 66 -6.01 7.82 17.76
CA ASN A 66 -6.12 6.38 18.02
C ASN A 66 -5.85 5.50 16.78
N ILE A 67 -5.98 6.02 15.56
CA ILE A 67 -5.67 5.27 14.32
C ILE A 67 -4.51 5.88 13.52
N ARG A 68 -4.02 7.07 13.90
CA ARG A 68 -3.03 7.84 13.14
C ARG A 68 -1.77 7.05 12.84
N THR A 69 -1.21 6.33 13.82
CA THR A 69 -0.01 5.52 13.61
C THR A 69 -0.26 4.37 12.64
N THR A 70 -1.41 3.71 12.75
CA THR A 70 -1.79 2.61 11.83
C THR A 70 -1.97 3.14 10.41
N VAL A 71 -2.64 4.27 10.23
CA VAL A 71 -2.80 4.94 8.93
C VAL A 71 -1.46 5.38 8.37
N ARG A 72 -0.58 5.99 9.18
CA ARG A 72 0.76 6.39 8.76
C ARG A 72 1.55 5.20 8.22
N ASN A 73 1.63 4.12 8.99
CA ASN A 73 2.49 2.98 8.67
C ASN A 73 1.93 2.17 7.49
N ASN A 74 0.63 1.90 7.48
CA ASN A 74 0.01 1.01 6.50
C ASN A 74 -0.49 1.77 5.26
N GLY A 75 -1.02 2.98 5.42
CA GLY A 75 -1.31 3.87 4.30
C GLY A 75 -0.03 4.30 3.59
N GLY A 76 1.01 4.66 4.35
CA GLY A 76 2.34 4.92 3.79
C GLY A 76 2.93 3.68 3.10
N GLY A 77 2.81 2.50 3.70
CA GLY A 77 3.20 1.24 3.07
C GLY A 77 2.50 1.03 1.71
N HIS A 78 1.18 1.19 1.66
CA HIS A 78 0.42 1.06 0.41
C HIS A 78 0.84 2.09 -0.66
N ALA A 79 0.97 3.37 -0.30
CA ALA A 79 1.40 4.41 -1.23
C ALA A 79 2.81 4.16 -1.78
N ASN A 80 3.76 3.84 -0.88
CA ASN A 80 5.15 3.63 -1.25
C ASN A 80 5.30 2.45 -2.22
N HIS A 81 4.63 1.32 -1.96
CA HIS A 81 4.73 0.14 -2.82
C HIS A 81 4.01 0.36 -4.15
N SER A 82 2.85 1.03 -4.15
CA SER A 82 2.15 1.37 -5.39
C SER A 82 3.02 2.22 -6.32
N LEU A 83 3.80 3.16 -5.78
CA LEU A 83 4.82 3.87 -6.55
C LEU A 83 5.96 2.95 -6.97
N PHE A 84 6.53 2.17 -6.05
CA PHE A 84 7.69 1.30 -6.29
C PHE A 84 7.50 0.38 -7.51
N TRP A 85 6.32 -0.21 -7.71
CA TRP A 85 6.05 -1.09 -8.84
C TRP A 85 5.96 -0.38 -10.19
N THR A 86 5.70 0.93 -10.22
CA THR A 86 5.51 1.70 -11.47
C THR A 86 6.78 2.40 -11.93
N ILE A 87 7.82 2.44 -11.11
CA ILE A 87 9.10 3.09 -11.40
C ILE A 87 10.23 2.11 -11.77
N MET A 88 9.93 0.81 -11.84
CA MET A 88 10.86 -0.24 -12.29
C MET A 88 10.45 -0.75 -13.66
N ALA A 89 11.41 -1.28 -14.42
CA ALA A 89 11.21 -1.90 -15.73
C ALA A 89 12.30 -2.96 -15.98
#